data_AF-A0A9D2U522-F1
#
_entry.id   AF-A0A9D2U522-F1
#
_cell.length_a   1.000
_cell.length_b   1.000
_cell.length_c   1.000
_cell.angle_alpha   90.00
_cell.angle_beta   90.00
_cell.angle_gamma   90.00
#
_symmetry.space_group_name_H-M   'P 1'
#
loop_
_entity.id
_entity.type
_entity.pdbx_description
1 polymer ?
#
loop_
_entity_poly.entity_id
_entity_poly.type
_entity_poly.pdbx_seq_one_letter_code
_entity_poly.pdbx_strand_id
1 'polypeptide(L)'
;MLGKLIKYDLNSSGKLFLLLHGIFLIFCVFIRFIYMNRLDLIAPVDEKMLVVSLLLFFTLFTVFVSALMFYTQMQIAFRYYRNLFSREGYLSWTLPVSGIQHLWAKIISGCIFMAADTLIVAAGILILATGKNIRDAYSLIANETTRELGMTLGEFSLMLLILCLASCICSVVMVYFCINIGQLFPGHRVLCAVAAYFITSTVIQIGSLIILFISGYFPGYEFFAAEGATAADFMIRIYAISGGISIVVTVAMYIATHYMMKKKINLI
;
A
#
# COMPACT_ATOMS: atom_id res chain seq x y z
N MET A 1 -11.48 0.25 26.81
CA MET A 1 -10.30 -0.63 26.68
C MET A 1 -9.64 -0.56 25.30
N LEU A 2 -10.40 -0.57 24.20
CA LEU A 2 -9.87 -0.53 22.83
C LEU A 2 -8.81 0.56 22.58
N GLY A 3 -9.08 1.82 22.96
CA GLY A 3 -8.11 2.92 22.79
C GLY A 3 -6.78 2.71 23.51
N LYS A 4 -6.78 1.99 24.65
CA LYS A 4 -5.53 1.66 25.36
C LYS A 4 -4.70 0.63 24.58
N LEU A 5 -5.36 -0.35 23.94
CA LEU A 5 -4.71 -1.33 23.08
C LEU A 5 -4.09 -0.65 21.85
N ILE A 6 -4.86 0.21 21.18
CA ILE A 6 -4.37 0.98 20.02
C ILE A 6 -3.17 1.83 20.41
N LYS A 7 -3.27 2.61 21.51
CA LYS A 7 -2.17 3.45 22.00
C LYS A 7 -0.92 2.63 22.31
N TYR A 8 -1.07 1.46 22.93
CA TYR A 8 0.04 0.58 23.23
C TYR A 8 0.77 0.11 21.96
N ASP A 9 0.01 -0.27 20.92
CA ASP A 9 0.59 -0.68 19.64
C ASP A 9 1.29 0.47 18.92
N LEU A 10 0.66 1.64 18.84
CA LEU A 10 1.27 2.82 18.23
C LEU A 10 2.55 3.24 18.96
N ASN A 11 2.56 3.23 20.30
CA ASN A 11 3.73 3.59 21.08
C ASN A 11 4.89 2.60 20.94
N SER A 12 4.59 1.30 20.86
CA SER A 12 5.61 0.26 20.75
C SER A 12 6.34 0.31 19.41
N SER A 13 5.65 0.74 18.36
CA SER A 13 6.12 0.68 16.97
C SER A 13 6.45 2.04 16.38
N GLY A 14 5.95 3.12 16.98
CA GLY A 14 6.02 4.47 16.43
C GLY A 14 7.42 5.07 16.37
N LYS A 15 8.31 4.78 17.32
CA LYS A 15 9.67 5.38 17.34
C LYS A 15 10.48 5.02 16.10
N LEU A 16 10.57 3.72 15.78
CA LEU A 16 11.34 3.25 14.64
C LEU A 16 10.66 3.62 13.32
N PHE A 17 9.32 3.55 13.27
CA PHE A 17 8.53 4.03 12.14
C PHE A 17 8.85 5.50 11.83
N LEU A 18 8.73 6.39 12.81
CA LEU A 18 9.01 7.82 12.63
C LEU A 18 10.46 8.10 12.25
N LEU A 19 11.42 7.34 12.80
CA LEU A 19 12.84 7.48 12.46
C LEU A 19 13.08 7.19 10.97
N LEU A 20 12.64 6.04 10.48
CA LEU A 20 12.89 5.63 9.08
C LEU A 20 12.16 6.53 8.08
N HIS A 21 10.92 6.92 8.40
CA HIS A 21 10.13 7.81 7.56
C HIS A 21 10.66 9.25 7.59
N GLY A 22 11.19 9.70 8.73
CA GLY A 22 11.89 10.98 8.84
C GLY A 22 13.16 11.01 7.99
N ILE A 23 13.96 9.93 8.04
CA ILE A 23 15.14 9.77 7.17
C ILE A 23 14.74 9.78 5.69
N PHE A 24 13.66 9.10 5.32
CA PHE A 24 13.13 9.10 3.95
C PHE A 24 12.78 10.53 3.47
N LEU A 25 12.11 11.34 4.29
CA LEU A 25 11.79 12.72 3.92
C LEU A 25 13.04 13.59 3.78
N ILE A 26 13.99 13.46 4.71
CA ILE A 26 15.30 14.15 4.62
C ILE A 26 16.02 13.76 3.33
N PHE A 27 15.99 12.48 2.98
CA PHE A 27 16.57 11.99 1.73
C PHE A 27 15.88 12.61 0.50
N CYS A 28 14.54 12.70 0.48
CA CYS A 28 13.81 13.35 -0.62
C CYS A 28 14.22 14.81 -0.78
N VAL A 29 14.33 15.56 0.33
CA VAL A 29 14.81 16.95 0.32
C VAL A 29 16.25 17.02 -0.19
N PHE A 30 17.13 16.16 0.31
CA PHE A 30 18.54 16.12 -0.10
C PHE A 30 18.69 15.85 -1.60
N ILE A 31 18.02 14.83 -2.12
CA ILE A 31 17.96 14.50 -3.55
C ILE A 31 17.37 15.65 -4.36
N ARG A 32 16.34 16.32 -3.83
CA ARG A 32 15.74 17.49 -4.51
C ARG A 32 16.80 18.56 -4.78
N PHE A 33 17.63 18.88 -3.79
CA PHE A 33 18.66 19.90 -3.91
C PHE A 33 19.88 19.47 -4.73
N ILE A 34 20.35 18.24 -4.53
CA ILE A 34 21.61 17.78 -5.13
C ILE A 34 21.41 17.35 -6.59
N TYR A 35 20.29 16.70 -6.90
CA TYR A 35 20.06 16.09 -8.22
C TYR A 35 18.91 16.78 -8.97
N MET A 36 17.68 16.73 -8.46
CA MET A 36 16.51 17.20 -9.23
C MET A 36 16.59 18.66 -9.65
N ASN A 37 17.07 19.57 -8.79
CA ASN A 37 17.20 20.99 -9.13
C ASN A 37 18.27 21.28 -10.20
N ARG A 38 19.21 20.35 -10.44
CA ARG A 38 20.27 20.50 -11.44
C ARG A 38 19.87 19.98 -12.81
N LEU A 39 18.70 19.33 -12.91
CA LEU A 39 18.19 18.83 -14.17
C LEU A 39 17.62 19.98 -14.99
N ASP A 40 18.18 20.15 -16.19
CA ASP A 40 17.59 20.96 -17.23
C ASP A 40 16.74 20.06 -18.13
N LEU A 41 15.42 20.20 -18.00
CA LEU A 41 14.43 19.37 -18.69
C LEU A 41 13.95 20.01 -20.01
N ILE A 42 14.42 21.22 -20.33
CA ILE A 42 13.94 22.02 -21.46
C ILE A 42 15.08 22.25 -22.46
N ALA A 43 16.33 22.31 -22.01
CA ALA A 43 17.47 22.49 -22.90
C ALA A 43 17.71 21.27 -23.83
N PRO A 44 18.29 21.50 -25.02
CA PRO A 44 18.76 20.45 -25.91
C PRO A 44 20.04 19.81 -25.32
N VAL A 45 19.88 18.99 -24.29
CA VAL A 45 20.92 18.15 -23.70
C VAL A 45 21.12 16.93 -24.62
N ASP A 46 22.23 16.20 -24.49
CA ASP A 46 22.32 14.82 -25.00
C ASP A 46 21.20 14.00 -24.35
N GLU A 47 20.07 13.90 -25.07
CA GLU A 47 18.82 13.33 -24.59
C GLU A 47 19.04 11.93 -24.02
N LYS A 48 20.00 11.18 -24.57
CA LYS A 48 20.30 9.82 -24.11
C LYS A 48 20.87 9.80 -22.70
N MET A 49 21.82 10.68 -22.37
CA MET A 49 22.41 10.72 -21.02
C MET A 49 21.41 11.17 -19.97
N LEU A 50 20.58 12.17 -20.30
CA LEU A 50 19.53 12.67 -19.40
C LEU A 50 18.45 11.61 -19.15
N VAL A 51 17.98 10.94 -20.20
CA VAL A 51 16.99 9.86 -20.10
C VAL A 51 17.52 8.70 -19.27
N VAL A 52 18.76 8.24 -19.52
CA VAL A 52 19.38 7.16 -18.74
C VAL A 52 19.51 7.55 -17.27
N SER A 53 19.91 8.80 -16.98
CA SER A 53 20.04 9.30 -15.61
C SER A 53 18.68 9.30 -14.88
N LEU A 54 17.63 9.82 -15.53
CA LEU A 54 16.27 9.85 -14.99
C LEU A 54 15.72 8.43 -14.77
N LEU A 55 15.89 7.53 -15.74
CA LEU A 55 15.43 6.14 -15.62
C LEU A 55 16.10 5.43 -14.43
N LEU A 56 17.41 5.59 -14.27
CA LEU A 56 18.13 5.06 -13.11
C LEU A 56 17.60 5.64 -11.80
N PHE A 57 17.40 6.97 -11.75
CA PHE A 57 16.86 7.64 -10.59
C PHE A 57 15.47 7.10 -10.20
N PHE A 58 14.52 7.05 -11.15
CA PHE A 58 13.16 6.57 -10.88
C PHE A 58 13.15 5.09 -10.49
N THR A 59 14.00 4.26 -11.09
CA THR A 59 14.11 2.84 -10.74
C THR A 59 14.59 2.68 -9.30
N LEU A 60 15.70 3.34 -8.93
CA LEU A 60 16.25 3.27 -7.57
C LEU A 60 15.29 3.86 -6.54
N PHE A 61 14.63 4.98 -6.86
CA PHE A 61 13.64 5.59 -5.99
C PHE A 61 12.42 4.67 -5.78
N THR A 62 11.95 4.00 -6.83
CA THR A 62 10.84 3.03 -6.74
C THR A 62 11.22 1.84 -5.87
N VAL A 63 12.44 1.30 -6.01
CA VAL A 63 12.95 0.23 -5.15
C VAL A 63 13.04 0.69 -3.69
N PHE A 64 13.53 1.91 -3.45
CA PHE A 64 13.65 2.47 -2.11
C PHE A 64 12.28 2.67 -1.43
N VAL A 65 11.31 3.26 -2.14
CA VAL A 65 9.93 3.42 -1.66
C VAL A 65 9.28 2.06 -1.41
N SER A 66 9.47 1.09 -2.31
CA SER A 66 8.94 -0.27 -2.15
C SER A 66 9.51 -0.95 -0.90
N ALA A 67 10.80 -0.76 -0.61
CA ALA A 67 11.44 -1.28 0.59
C ALA A 67 10.88 -0.64 1.87
N LEU A 68 10.62 0.67 1.87
CA LEU A 68 10.01 1.38 3.01
C LEU A 68 8.57 0.88 3.28
N MET A 69 7.76 0.76 2.23
CA MET A 69 6.40 0.23 2.29
C MET A 69 6.37 -1.22 2.80
N PHE A 70 7.28 -2.05 2.26
CA PHE A 70 7.43 -3.43 2.70
C PHE A 70 7.85 -3.52 4.17
N TYR A 71 8.75 -2.63 4.61
CA TYR A 71 9.13 -2.52 6.01
C TYR A 71 7.91 -2.21 6.90
N THR A 72 7.08 -1.23 6.55
CA THR A 72 5.86 -0.88 7.32
C THR A 72 4.93 -2.09 7.43
N GLN A 73 4.69 -2.78 6.31
CA GLN A 73 3.85 -3.97 6.27
C GLN A 73 4.42 -5.10 7.15
N MET A 74 5.73 -5.34 7.10
CA MET A 74 6.41 -6.32 7.95
C MET A 74 6.33 -5.93 9.43
N GLN A 75 6.54 -4.67 9.78
CA GLN A 75 6.41 -4.19 11.16
C GLN A 75 5.01 -4.47 11.72
N ILE A 76 3.97 -4.20 10.94
CA ILE A 76 2.57 -4.49 11.30
C ILE A 76 2.37 -6.00 11.48
N ALA A 77 2.88 -6.82 10.55
CA ALA A 77 2.82 -8.28 10.61
C ALA A 77 3.51 -8.84 11.87
N PHE A 78 4.75 -8.43 12.13
CA PHE A 78 5.53 -8.85 13.29
C PHE A 78 4.85 -8.44 14.59
N ARG A 79 4.30 -7.22 14.65
CA ARG A 79 3.61 -6.74 15.85
C ARG A 79 2.33 -7.52 16.11
N TYR A 80 1.57 -7.84 15.07
CA TYR A 80 0.37 -8.67 15.19
C TYR A 80 0.72 -10.08 15.69
N TYR A 81 1.69 -10.72 15.04
CA TYR A 81 2.15 -12.06 15.41
C TYR A 81 2.68 -12.12 16.83
N ARG A 82 3.63 -11.23 17.17
CA ARG A 82 4.28 -11.22 18.48
C ARG A 82 3.27 -10.91 19.58
N ASN A 83 2.41 -9.91 19.40
CA ASN A 83 1.48 -9.53 20.46
C ASN A 83 0.37 -10.55 20.71
N LEU A 84 -0.08 -11.33 19.71
CA LEU A 84 -1.22 -12.24 19.88
C LEU A 84 -0.86 -13.72 19.93
N PHE A 85 0.24 -14.14 19.31
CA PHE A 85 0.56 -15.57 19.11
C PHE A 85 1.95 -15.98 19.62
N SER A 86 2.69 -15.07 20.25
CA SER A 86 3.96 -15.39 20.92
C SER A 86 3.82 -15.46 22.45
N ARG A 87 4.94 -15.46 23.18
CA ARG A 87 4.96 -15.37 24.65
C ARG A 87 4.21 -14.13 25.18
N GLU A 88 4.29 -13.00 24.48
CA GLU A 88 3.51 -11.80 24.80
C GLU A 88 2.00 -11.98 24.58
N GLY A 89 1.64 -12.93 23.71
CA GLY A 89 0.25 -13.34 23.45
C GLY A 89 -0.43 -13.85 24.70
N TYR A 90 0.24 -14.70 25.49
CA TYR A 90 -0.31 -15.23 26.73
C TYR A 90 -0.80 -14.12 27.66
N LEU A 91 0.01 -13.08 27.87
CA LEU A 91 -0.40 -11.94 28.70
C LEU A 91 -1.54 -11.15 28.03
N SER A 92 -1.48 -10.95 26.71
CA SER A 92 -2.53 -10.23 25.98
C SER A 92 -3.90 -10.90 26.13
N TRP A 93 -3.96 -12.24 26.13
CA TRP A 93 -5.19 -13.00 26.30
C TRP A 93 -5.70 -13.10 27.75
N THR A 94 -4.90 -12.71 28.75
CA THR A 94 -5.36 -12.59 30.14
C THR A 94 -6.05 -11.26 30.45
N LEU A 95 -5.95 -10.28 29.56
CA LEU A 95 -6.64 -9.00 29.73
C LEU A 95 -8.16 -9.21 29.65
N PRO A 96 -8.97 -8.49 30.44
CA PRO A 96 -10.43 -8.59 30.41
C PRO A 96 -11.02 -7.86 29.20
N VAL A 97 -10.61 -8.28 28.00
CA VAL A 97 -11.02 -7.75 26.69
C VAL A 97 -11.37 -8.89 25.76
N SER A 98 -12.32 -8.67 24.86
CA SER A 98 -12.76 -9.71 23.93
C SER A 98 -11.78 -9.87 22.75
N GLY A 99 -11.74 -11.06 22.14
CA GLY A 99 -10.91 -11.30 20.95
C GLY A 99 -11.23 -10.35 19.77
N ILE A 100 -12.49 -9.90 19.66
CA ILE A 100 -12.87 -8.89 18.67
C ILE A 100 -12.28 -7.51 18.97
N GLN A 101 -12.15 -7.14 20.25
CA GLN A 101 -11.46 -5.90 20.64
C GLN A 101 -9.96 -5.98 20.34
N HIS A 102 -9.33 -7.15 20.54
CA HIS A 102 -7.94 -7.35 20.09
C HIS A 102 -7.80 -7.18 18.58
N LEU A 103 -8.67 -7.84 17.80
CA LEU A 103 -8.61 -7.77 16.34
C LEU A 103 -8.81 -6.34 15.82
N TRP A 104 -9.84 -5.63 16.30
CA TRP A 104 -10.08 -4.24 15.88
C TRP A 104 -8.98 -3.29 16.33
N ALA A 105 -8.39 -3.47 17.52
CA ALA A 105 -7.24 -2.66 17.94
C ALA A 105 -6.06 -2.81 16.97
N LYS A 106 -5.82 -4.02 16.48
CA LYS A 106 -4.79 -4.31 15.48
C LYS A 106 -5.12 -3.72 14.13
N ILE A 107 -6.35 -3.93 13.63
CA ILE A 107 -6.76 -3.39 12.33
C ILE A 107 -6.61 -1.87 12.33
N ILE A 108 -7.10 -1.19 13.37
CA ILE A 108 -7.03 0.28 13.46
C ILE A 108 -5.58 0.76 13.54
N SER A 109 -4.75 0.19 14.43
CA SER A 109 -3.34 0.59 14.56
C SER A 109 -2.53 0.30 13.29
N GLY A 110 -2.76 -0.84 12.63
CA GLY A 110 -2.16 -1.18 11.34
C GLY A 110 -2.58 -0.20 10.24
N CYS A 111 -3.86 0.14 10.15
CA CYS A 111 -4.36 1.11 9.18
C CYS A 111 -3.75 2.50 9.40
N ILE A 112 -3.57 2.93 10.66
CA ILE A 112 -2.92 4.21 10.97
C ILE A 112 -1.47 4.22 10.46
N PHE A 113 -0.71 3.14 10.66
CA PHE A 113 0.66 3.04 10.14
C PHE A 113 0.70 3.03 8.61
N MET A 114 -0.14 2.22 7.94
CA MET A 114 -0.21 2.18 6.47
C MET A 114 -0.64 3.51 5.86
N ALA A 115 -1.62 4.19 6.46
CA ALA A 115 -2.07 5.50 6.02
C ALA A 115 -0.97 6.55 6.21
N ALA A 116 -0.30 6.54 7.36
CA ALA A 116 0.82 7.45 7.62
C ALA A 116 1.98 7.22 6.64
N ASP A 117 2.34 5.96 6.37
CA ASP A 117 3.36 5.58 5.39
C ASP A 117 3.00 6.10 3.99
N THR A 118 1.77 5.82 3.54
CA THR A 118 1.24 6.30 2.26
C THR A 118 1.31 7.83 2.14
N LEU A 119 0.90 8.55 3.18
CA LEU A 119 0.94 10.01 3.21
C LEU A 119 2.37 10.56 3.21
N ILE A 120 3.29 9.90 3.93
CA ILE A 120 4.70 10.32 3.99
C ILE A 120 5.38 10.08 2.63
N VAL A 121 5.12 8.95 1.98
CA VAL A 121 5.63 8.68 0.63
C VAL A 121 5.04 9.67 -0.37
N ALA A 122 3.74 9.96 -0.31
CA ALA A 122 3.13 11.00 -1.14
C ALA A 122 3.78 12.37 -0.91
N ALA A 123 4.06 12.74 0.35
CA ALA A 123 4.78 13.97 0.67
C ALA A 123 6.21 13.98 0.10
N GLY A 124 6.94 12.86 0.17
CA GLY A 124 8.26 12.70 -0.44
C GLY A 124 8.23 12.87 -1.96
N ILE A 125 7.24 12.27 -2.63
CA ILE A 125 7.02 12.45 -4.08
C ILE A 125 6.71 13.93 -4.39
N LEU A 126 5.86 14.59 -3.61
CA LEU A 126 5.54 16.00 -3.79
C LEU A 126 6.79 16.90 -3.61
N ILE A 127 7.64 16.63 -2.63
CA ILE A 127 8.92 17.33 -2.44
C ILE A 127 9.75 17.22 -3.73
N LEU A 128 9.83 16.03 -4.32
CA LEU A 128 10.59 15.80 -5.55
C LEU A 128 9.91 16.40 -6.78
N ALA A 129 8.58 16.42 -6.87
CA ALA A 129 7.83 16.79 -8.08
C ALA A 129 7.51 18.29 -8.20
N THR A 130 7.56 19.07 -7.12
CA THR A 130 7.00 20.43 -7.09
C THR A 130 7.95 21.58 -7.39
N GLY A 131 9.23 21.36 -7.69
CA GLY A 131 10.12 22.49 -7.95
C GLY A 131 10.07 23.03 -9.38
N LYS A 132 10.63 24.23 -9.56
CA LYS A 132 10.42 25.09 -10.73
C LYS A 132 10.72 24.40 -12.06
N ASN A 133 11.88 23.76 -12.20
CA ASN A 133 12.26 23.08 -13.45
C ASN A 133 11.26 22.00 -13.88
N ILE A 134 10.67 21.27 -12.93
CA ILE A 134 9.63 20.26 -13.23
C ILE A 134 8.32 20.93 -13.60
N ARG A 135 7.91 21.98 -12.89
CA ARG A 135 6.68 22.72 -13.22
C ARG A 135 6.75 23.37 -14.58
N ASP A 136 7.88 23.99 -14.91
CA ASP A 136 8.12 24.64 -16.20
C ASP A 136 8.08 23.58 -17.31
N ALA A 137 8.77 22.44 -17.14
CA ALA A 137 8.72 21.33 -18.10
C ALA A 137 7.31 20.72 -18.25
N TYR A 138 6.59 20.51 -17.14
CA TYR A 138 5.22 20.01 -17.16
C TYR A 138 4.28 20.97 -17.87
N SER A 139 4.45 22.28 -17.73
CA SER A 139 3.57 23.28 -18.37
C SER A 139 3.56 23.16 -19.90
N LEU A 140 4.67 22.69 -20.51
CA LEU A 140 4.79 22.47 -21.95
C LEU A 140 3.90 21.31 -22.44
N ILE A 141 3.67 20.31 -21.59
CA ILE A 141 2.91 19.09 -21.93
C ILE A 141 1.58 18.99 -21.17
N ALA A 142 1.21 19.99 -20.35
CA ALA A 142 0.08 19.90 -19.43
C ALA A 142 -1.26 19.72 -20.16
N ASN A 143 -1.46 20.41 -21.29
CA ASN A 143 -2.67 20.31 -22.09
C ASN A 143 -2.79 18.93 -22.75
N GLU A 144 -1.70 18.41 -23.30
CA GLU A 144 -1.66 17.07 -23.89
C GLU A 144 -1.90 16.01 -22.80
N THR A 145 -1.19 16.11 -21.68
CA THR A 145 -1.36 15.22 -20.52
C THR A 145 -2.81 15.19 -20.04
N THR A 146 -3.45 16.36 -19.93
CA THR A 146 -4.85 16.46 -19.49
C THR A 146 -5.81 15.87 -20.52
N ARG A 147 -5.53 16.07 -21.82
CA ARG A 147 -6.34 15.48 -22.90
C ARG A 147 -6.24 13.95 -22.91
N GLU A 148 -5.03 13.41 -22.79
CA GLU A 148 -4.80 11.96 -22.79
C GLU A 148 -5.33 11.30 -21.52
N LEU A 149 -5.12 11.92 -20.34
CA LEU A 149 -5.65 11.39 -19.08
C LEU A 149 -7.15 11.58 -18.94
N GLY A 150 -7.77 12.57 -19.60
CA GLY A 150 -9.17 12.97 -19.38
C GLY A 150 -9.40 13.73 -18.06
N MET A 151 -8.35 14.01 -17.30
CA MET A 151 -8.36 14.81 -16.07
C MET A 151 -6.98 15.43 -15.84
N THR A 152 -6.86 16.42 -14.97
CA THR A 152 -5.57 17.03 -14.66
C THR A 152 -4.66 16.04 -13.91
N LEU A 153 -3.34 16.18 -14.04
CA LEU A 153 -2.37 15.36 -13.31
C LEU A 153 -2.57 15.45 -11.77
N GLY A 154 -3.02 16.60 -11.28
CA GLY A 154 -3.33 16.82 -9.87
C GLY A 154 -4.53 16.01 -9.40
N GLU A 155 -5.64 16.02 -10.16
CA GLU A 155 -6.82 15.21 -9.88
C GLU A 155 -6.50 13.72 -9.95
N PHE A 156 -5.75 13.29 -10.96
CA PHE A 156 -5.29 11.92 -11.10
C PHE A 156 -4.45 11.48 -9.90
N SER A 157 -3.48 12.30 -9.49
CA SER A 157 -2.61 12.02 -8.33
C SER A 157 -3.41 11.94 -7.03
N LEU A 158 -4.41 12.80 -6.85
CA LEU A 158 -5.29 12.80 -5.68
C LEU A 158 -6.22 11.57 -5.67
N MET A 159 -6.75 11.18 -6.83
CA MET A 159 -7.54 9.95 -6.97
C MET A 159 -6.71 8.72 -6.60
N LEU A 160 -5.48 8.60 -7.11
CA LEU A 160 -4.56 7.51 -6.74
C LEU A 160 -4.26 7.51 -5.24
N LEU A 161 -4.03 8.67 -4.64
CA LEU A 161 -3.78 8.77 -3.20
C LEU A 161 -4.98 8.27 -2.38
N ILE A 162 -6.21 8.65 -2.75
CA ILE A 162 -7.43 8.17 -2.10
C ILE A 162 -7.57 6.65 -2.23
N LEU A 163 -7.29 6.09 -3.42
CA LEU A 163 -7.34 4.65 -3.65
C LEU A 163 -6.29 3.91 -2.80
N CYS A 164 -5.06 4.43 -2.70
CA CYS A 164 -4.03 3.87 -1.83
C CYS A 164 -4.45 3.88 -0.36
N LEU A 165 -5.02 5.00 0.12
CA LEU A 165 -5.55 5.10 1.48
C LEU A 165 -6.71 4.13 1.74
N ALA A 166 -7.62 3.98 0.79
CA ALA A 166 -8.71 3.01 0.89
C ALA A 166 -8.18 1.56 0.91
N SER A 167 -7.09 1.27 0.20
CA SER A 167 -6.47 -0.06 0.16
C SER A 167 -5.78 -0.47 1.46
N CYS A 168 -5.49 0.47 2.37
CA CYS A 168 -4.79 0.21 3.63
C CYS A 168 -5.50 -0.84 4.51
N ILE A 169 -6.83 -0.79 4.60
CA ILE A 169 -7.56 -1.80 5.38
C ILE A 169 -7.48 -3.19 4.74
N CYS A 170 -7.53 -3.25 3.40
CA CYS A 170 -7.45 -4.49 2.66
C CYS A 170 -6.09 -5.18 2.89
N SER A 171 -5.00 -4.40 2.82
CA SER A 171 -3.64 -4.92 3.02
C SER A 171 -3.40 -5.40 4.45
N VAL A 172 -3.91 -4.67 5.47
CA VAL A 172 -3.78 -5.05 6.88
C VAL A 172 -4.56 -6.33 7.18
N VAL A 173 -5.81 -6.42 6.73
CA VAL A 173 -6.66 -7.60 6.95
C VAL A 173 -6.06 -8.83 6.25
N MET A 174 -5.52 -8.67 5.03
CA MET A 174 -4.86 -9.76 4.30
C MET A 174 -3.68 -10.34 5.08
N VAL A 175 -2.81 -9.49 5.64
CA VAL A 175 -1.68 -9.95 6.45
C VAL A 175 -2.16 -10.71 7.68
N TYR A 176 -3.17 -10.19 8.38
CA TYR A 176 -3.69 -10.85 9.58
C TYR A 176 -4.35 -12.18 9.26
N PHE A 177 -5.11 -12.26 8.18
CA PHE A 177 -5.68 -13.49 7.67
C PHE A 177 -4.60 -14.55 7.42
N CYS A 178 -3.53 -14.19 6.71
CA CYS A 178 -2.43 -15.11 6.40
C CYS A 178 -1.69 -15.56 7.66
N ILE A 179 -1.45 -14.66 8.62
CA ILE A 179 -0.84 -15.01 9.92
C ILE A 179 -1.71 -16.01 10.68
N ASN A 180 -3.03 -15.81 10.70
CA ASN A 180 -3.96 -16.74 11.33
C ASN A 180 -3.95 -18.10 10.62
N ILE A 181 -3.86 -18.15 9.28
CA ILE A 181 -3.73 -19.43 8.55
C ILE A 181 -2.47 -20.16 8.98
N GLY A 182 -1.35 -19.45 9.09
CA GLY A 182 -0.11 -20.02 9.60
C GLY A 182 -0.27 -20.68 10.97
N GLN A 183 -1.10 -20.12 11.86
CA GLN A 183 -1.32 -20.69 13.20
C GLN A 183 -2.03 -22.05 13.18
N LEU A 184 -2.65 -22.44 12.07
CA LEU A 184 -3.29 -23.75 11.94
C LEU A 184 -2.29 -24.91 11.78
N PHE A 185 -1.02 -24.62 11.51
CA PHE A 185 0.02 -25.62 11.25
C PHE A 185 1.09 -25.56 12.37
N PRO A 186 0.96 -26.41 13.42
CA PRO A 186 1.97 -26.51 14.47
C PRO A 186 3.36 -26.85 13.89
N GLY A 187 4.41 -26.20 14.38
CA GLY A 187 5.80 -26.42 13.94
C GLY A 187 6.32 -25.43 12.88
N HIS A 188 5.50 -24.98 11.93
CA HIS A 188 5.93 -24.12 10.81
C HIS A 188 5.09 -22.84 10.65
N ARG A 189 4.55 -22.32 11.75
CA ARG A 189 3.56 -21.23 11.78
C ARG A 189 3.93 -20.03 10.90
N VAL A 190 5.18 -19.57 10.97
CA VAL A 190 5.66 -18.42 10.19
C VAL A 190 5.79 -18.77 8.70
N LEU A 191 6.39 -19.92 8.37
CA LEU A 191 6.55 -20.36 6.98
C LEU A 191 5.19 -20.55 6.29
N CYS A 192 4.23 -21.17 7.00
CA CYS A 192 2.86 -21.35 6.49
C CYS A 192 2.12 -20.02 6.33
N ALA A 193 2.37 -19.02 7.18
CA ALA A 193 1.81 -17.68 7.00
C ALA A 193 2.36 -16.98 5.74
N VAL A 194 3.67 -17.12 5.49
CA VAL A 194 4.32 -16.59 4.28
C VAL A 194 3.76 -17.29 3.03
N ALA A 195 3.70 -18.62 3.04
CA ALA A 195 3.11 -19.39 1.94
C ALA A 195 1.63 -19.01 1.70
N ALA A 196 0.86 -18.85 2.77
CA ALA A 196 -0.53 -18.40 2.68
C ALA A 196 -0.66 -17.02 2.04
N TYR A 197 0.26 -16.08 2.34
CA TYR A 197 0.26 -14.76 1.72
C TYR A 197 0.46 -14.83 0.21
N PHE A 198 1.44 -15.61 -0.27
CA PHE A 198 1.68 -15.78 -1.70
C PHE A 198 0.53 -16.49 -2.41
N ILE A 199 0.01 -17.59 -1.84
CA ILE A 199 -1.11 -18.32 -2.44
C ILE A 199 -2.34 -17.40 -2.52
N THR A 200 -2.65 -16.73 -1.42
CA THR A 200 -3.82 -15.84 -1.34
C THR A 200 -3.68 -14.67 -2.30
N SER A 201 -2.50 -14.04 -2.40
CA SER A 201 -2.25 -12.93 -3.32
C SER A 201 -2.39 -13.37 -4.79
N THR A 202 -1.84 -14.53 -5.15
CA THR A 202 -1.97 -15.10 -6.49
C THR A 202 -3.43 -15.40 -6.84
N VAL A 203 -4.19 -16.01 -5.92
CA VAL A 203 -5.62 -16.30 -6.14
C VAL A 203 -6.43 -15.02 -6.37
N ILE A 204 -6.18 -13.97 -5.55
CA ILE A 204 -6.85 -12.68 -5.73
C ILE A 204 -6.47 -12.05 -7.06
N GLN A 205 -5.18 -12.07 -7.44
CA GLN A 205 -4.73 -11.49 -8.71
C GLN A 205 -5.35 -12.20 -9.91
N ILE A 206 -5.32 -13.54 -9.94
CA ILE A 206 -5.93 -14.32 -11.03
C ILE A 206 -7.45 -14.07 -11.09
N GLY A 207 -8.13 -14.08 -9.93
CA GLY A 207 -9.56 -13.78 -9.86
C GLY A 207 -9.90 -12.38 -10.37
N SER A 208 -9.12 -11.37 -9.98
CA SER A 208 -9.27 -10.00 -10.46
C SER A 208 -9.06 -9.89 -11.97
N LEU A 209 -8.05 -10.55 -12.53
CA LEU A 209 -7.82 -10.57 -13.97
C LEU A 209 -8.98 -11.22 -14.73
N ILE A 210 -9.53 -12.33 -14.24
CA ILE A 210 -10.68 -13.00 -14.85
C ILE A 210 -11.92 -12.09 -14.81
N ILE A 211 -12.18 -11.41 -13.70
CA ILE A 211 -13.32 -10.49 -13.59
C ILE A 211 -13.14 -9.28 -14.51
N LEU A 212 -11.94 -8.71 -14.60
CA LEU A 212 -11.63 -7.65 -15.56
C LEU A 212 -11.82 -8.10 -17.01
N PHE A 213 -11.44 -9.34 -17.33
CA PHE A 213 -11.67 -9.94 -18.64
C PHE A 213 -13.16 -10.06 -18.97
N ILE A 214 -13.96 -10.66 -18.08
CA ILE A 214 -15.40 -10.87 -18.30
C ILE A 214 -16.17 -9.54 -18.33
N SER A 215 -15.72 -8.54 -17.56
CA SER A 215 -16.32 -7.21 -17.55
C SER A 215 -15.91 -6.32 -18.74
N GLY A 216 -14.97 -6.78 -19.58
CA GLY A 216 -14.52 -6.04 -20.76
C GLY A 216 -13.46 -4.97 -20.51
N TYR A 217 -12.88 -4.92 -19.31
CA TYR A 217 -11.86 -3.96 -18.90
C TYR A 217 -10.49 -4.61 -18.74
N PHE A 218 -10.18 -5.60 -19.59
CA PHE A 218 -8.89 -6.27 -19.55
C PHE A 218 -7.78 -5.32 -20.04
N PRO A 219 -6.67 -5.16 -19.30
CA PRO A 219 -5.58 -4.29 -19.73
C PRO A 219 -5.04 -4.68 -21.11
N GLY A 220 -5.01 -3.71 -22.03
CA GLY A 220 -4.50 -3.90 -23.39
C GLY A 220 -5.51 -4.41 -24.42
N TYR A 221 -6.77 -4.62 -24.04
CA TYR A 221 -7.84 -4.98 -24.97
C TYR A 221 -9.15 -4.24 -24.65
N GLU A 222 -9.63 -3.44 -25.58
CA GLU A 222 -10.91 -2.73 -25.48
C GLU A 222 -12.03 -3.55 -26.13
N PHE A 223 -12.45 -4.64 -25.48
CA PHE A 223 -13.52 -5.50 -26.02
C PHE A 223 -14.92 -4.86 -25.97
N PHE A 224 -15.15 -3.96 -25.00
CA PHE A 224 -16.46 -3.36 -24.73
C PHE A 224 -16.36 -1.86 -24.38
N ALA A 225 -15.28 -1.17 -24.78
CA ALA A 225 -15.19 0.26 -24.58
C ALA A 225 -16.29 0.96 -25.38
N ALA A 226 -17.08 1.81 -24.73
CA ALA A 226 -18.06 2.63 -25.42
C ALA A 226 -17.31 3.60 -26.36
N GLU A 227 -17.80 3.77 -27.59
CA GLU A 227 -17.25 4.76 -28.52
C GLU A 227 -17.17 6.13 -27.85
N GLY A 228 -15.97 6.72 -27.82
CA GLY A 228 -15.71 8.03 -27.20
C GLY A 228 -15.31 7.99 -25.72
N ALA A 229 -15.11 6.82 -25.10
CA ALA A 229 -14.58 6.71 -23.74
C ALA A 229 -13.14 7.24 -23.65
N THR A 230 -12.85 8.04 -22.63
CA THR A 230 -11.51 8.55 -22.35
C THR A 230 -10.66 7.53 -21.58
N ALA A 231 -9.33 7.73 -21.54
CA ALA A 231 -8.47 6.90 -20.69
C ALA A 231 -8.85 7.00 -19.20
N ALA A 232 -9.29 8.17 -18.73
CA ALA A 232 -9.87 8.36 -17.39
C ALA A 232 -11.05 7.42 -17.14
N ASP A 233 -11.99 7.34 -18.08
CA ASP A 233 -13.19 6.51 -17.92
C ASP A 233 -12.81 5.03 -17.76
N PHE A 234 -11.86 4.57 -18.58
CA PHE A 234 -11.34 3.21 -18.50
C PHE A 234 -10.66 2.95 -17.15
N MET A 235 -9.78 3.85 -16.71
CA MET A 235 -9.08 3.75 -15.43
C MET A 235 -10.04 3.74 -14.23
N ILE A 236 -11.00 4.67 -14.19
CA ILE A 236 -11.99 4.77 -13.12
C ILE A 236 -12.77 3.46 -13.00
N ARG A 237 -13.17 2.87 -14.13
CA ARG A 237 -13.92 1.61 -14.14
C ARG A 237 -13.09 0.42 -13.67
N ILE A 238 -11.83 0.31 -14.11
CA ILE A 238 -10.91 -0.72 -13.60
C ILE A 238 -10.74 -0.60 -12.09
N TYR A 239 -10.52 0.62 -11.59
CA TYR A 239 -10.35 0.84 -10.15
C TYR A 239 -11.64 0.58 -9.37
N ALA A 240 -12.81 0.92 -9.92
CA ALA A 240 -14.09 0.62 -9.30
C ALA A 240 -14.35 -0.89 -9.19
N ILE A 241 -14.10 -1.64 -10.26
CA ILE A 241 -14.24 -3.11 -10.27
C ILE A 241 -13.25 -3.74 -9.28
N SER A 242 -11.98 -3.36 -9.36
CA SER A 242 -10.92 -3.87 -8.47
C SER A 242 -11.18 -3.51 -7.01
N GLY A 243 -11.71 -2.31 -6.76
CA GLY A 243 -12.14 -1.85 -5.44
C GLY A 243 -13.32 -2.67 -4.90
N GLY A 244 -14.31 -2.97 -5.73
CA GLY A 244 -15.42 -3.85 -5.35
C GLY A 244 -14.94 -5.24 -4.94
N ILE A 245 -14.06 -5.84 -5.75
CA ILE A 245 -13.45 -7.15 -5.46
C ILE A 245 -12.68 -7.12 -4.14
N SER A 246 -11.84 -6.09 -3.94
CA SER A 246 -11.00 -5.98 -2.74
C SER A 246 -11.85 -5.85 -1.47
N ILE A 247 -12.96 -5.11 -1.51
CA ILE A 247 -13.91 -5.01 -0.39
C ILE A 247 -14.52 -6.38 -0.06
N VAL A 248 -15.06 -7.08 -1.06
CA VAL A 248 -15.68 -8.41 -0.86
C VAL A 248 -14.68 -9.40 -0.27
N VAL A 249 -13.48 -9.47 -0.84
CA VAL A 249 -12.40 -10.34 -0.35
C VAL A 249 -11.98 -9.97 1.07
N THR A 250 -11.83 -8.67 1.36
CA THR A 250 -11.46 -8.18 2.70
C THR A 250 -12.50 -8.56 3.74
N VAL A 251 -13.79 -8.44 3.43
CA VAL A 251 -14.89 -8.88 4.32
C VAL A 251 -14.81 -10.39 4.57
N ALA A 252 -14.62 -11.19 3.52
CA ALA A 252 -14.49 -12.64 3.66
C ALA A 252 -13.28 -13.03 4.53
N MET A 253 -12.12 -12.40 4.30
CA MET A 253 -10.91 -12.60 5.10
C MET A 253 -11.07 -12.16 6.55
N TYR A 254 -11.77 -11.05 6.79
CA TYR A 254 -12.08 -10.57 8.13
C TYR A 254 -12.93 -11.59 8.89
N ILE A 255 -14.00 -12.11 8.27
CA ILE A 255 -14.88 -13.12 8.86
C ILE A 255 -14.08 -14.38 9.19
N ALA A 256 -13.27 -14.87 8.24
CA ALA A 256 -12.42 -16.03 8.44
C ALA A 256 -11.40 -15.83 9.58
N THR A 257 -10.75 -14.67 9.62
CA THR A 257 -9.82 -14.29 10.69
C THR A 257 -10.50 -14.29 12.05
N HIS A 258 -11.68 -13.65 12.15
CA HIS A 258 -12.45 -13.61 13.37
C HIS A 258 -12.86 -15.01 13.85
N TYR A 259 -13.32 -15.86 12.93
CA TYR A 259 -13.67 -17.26 13.24
C TYR A 259 -12.47 -18.05 13.79
N MET A 260 -11.31 -17.94 13.14
CA MET A 260 -10.09 -18.63 13.56
C MET A 260 -9.59 -18.16 14.92
N MET A 261 -9.62 -16.85 15.17
CA MET A 261 -9.33 -16.30 16.50
C MET A 261 -10.33 -16.77 17.56
N LYS A 262 -11.60 -17.01 17.22
CA LYS A 262 -12.58 -17.47 18.22
C LYS A 262 -12.45 -18.96 18.55
N LYS A 263 -12.09 -19.79 17.57
CA LYS A 263 -12.22 -21.26 17.67
C LYS A 263 -10.90 -22.02 17.66
N LYS A 264 -9.80 -21.43 17.22
CA LYS A 264 -8.53 -22.13 16.94
C LYS A 264 -7.28 -21.45 17.48
N ILE A 265 -7.40 -20.58 18.48
CA ILE A 265 -6.21 -20.02 19.15
C ILE A 265 -5.51 -21.17 19.87
N ASN A 266 -4.36 -21.58 19.34
CA ASN A 266 -3.44 -22.47 20.02
C ASN A 266 -2.17 -21.69 20.39
N LEU A 267 -2.10 -21.24 21.63
CA LEU A 267 -0.92 -20.54 22.15
C LEU A 267 0.22 -21.51 22.51
N ILE A 268 -0.08 -22.81 22.62
CA ILE A 268 0.87 -23.89 22.94
C ILE A 268 1.44 -24.49 21.66
#